data_AF-A0A554LJY8-F1
#
_entry.id   AF-A0A554LJY8-F1
#
_cell.length_a   1.000
_cell.length_b   1.000
_cell.length_c   1.000
_cell.angle_alpha   90.00
_cell.angle_beta   90.00
_cell.angle_gamma   90.00
#
_symmetry.space_group_name_H-M   'P 1'
#
loop_
_entity.id
_entity.type
_entity.pdbx_description
1 polymer ?
#
loop_
_entity_poly.entity_id
_entity_poly.type
_entity_poly.pdbx_seq_one_letter_code
_entity_poly.pdbx_strand_id
1 'polypeptide(L)'
;MQKEKNKFPKFLKRYFWDTDFSLLDRQKNQKYIIERILDWGDEQGIEWLFQTYSSQEIKAVVLTSRELFKKSINFWGIILELGEKWRKEALAKRQNKIWNY
;
A
#
# COMPACT_ATOMS: atom_id res chain seq x y z
N MET A 1 -11.01 31.96 -5.33
CA MET A 1 -9.61 31.49 -5.35
C MET A 1 -9.60 30.04 -4.90
N GLN A 2 -9.49 29.10 -5.85
CA GLN A 2 -9.64 27.67 -5.54
C GLN A 2 -8.35 27.11 -4.94
N LYS A 3 -8.48 26.55 -3.74
CA LYS A 3 -7.42 26.01 -2.87
C LYS A 3 -6.52 25.03 -3.61
N GLU A 4 -5.20 25.12 -3.41
CA GLU A 4 -4.21 24.11 -3.80
C GLU A 4 -4.53 22.78 -3.10
N LYS A 5 -5.45 22.00 -3.67
CA LYS A 5 -5.78 20.67 -3.17
C LYS A 5 -4.58 19.76 -3.43
N ASN A 6 -3.79 19.54 -2.40
CA ASN A 6 -2.88 18.41 -2.25
C ASN A 6 -2.07 18.06 -3.51
N LYS A 7 -1.01 18.83 -3.79
CA LYS A 7 -0.03 18.48 -4.83
C LYS A 7 0.59 17.10 -4.51
N PHE A 8 0.08 16.07 -5.19
CA PHE A 8 0.63 14.72 -5.18
C PHE A 8 1.89 14.72 -6.07
N PRO A 9 3.03 14.18 -5.61
CA PRO A 9 4.29 14.31 -6.35
C PRO A 9 4.21 13.65 -7.73
N LYS A 10 4.52 14.42 -8.79
CA LYS A 10 4.39 13.94 -10.18
C LYS A 10 5.18 12.68 -10.48
N PHE A 11 6.31 12.45 -9.80
CA PHE A 11 7.13 11.25 -10.00
C PHE A 11 6.40 9.95 -9.63
N LEU A 12 5.42 10.02 -8.71
CA LEU A 12 4.59 8.88 -8.33
C LEU A 12 3.62 8.45 -9.44
N LYS A 13 3.38 9.29 -10.45
CA LYS A 13 2.40 9.03 -11.53
C LYS A 13 2.63 7.69 -12.22
N ARG A 14 3.89 7.25 -12.35
CA ARG A 14 4.24 5.96 -12.95
C ARG A 14 3.63 4.75 -12.23
N TYR A 15 3.27 4.87 -10.95
CA TYR A 15 2.66 3.80 -10.17
C TYR A 15 1.14 3.70 -10.36
N PHE A 16 0.49 4.70 -10.95
CA PHE A 16 -0.97 4.80 -11.05
C PHE A 16 -1.40 4.84 -12.52
N TRP A 17 -1.01 3.82 -13.29
CA TRP A 17 -1.30 3.76 -14.73
C TRP A 17 -2.79 3.50 -15.05
N ASP A 18 -3.54 2.97 -14.08
CA ASP A 18 -4.93 2.56 -14.16
C ASP A 18 -5.91 3.55 -13.49
N THR A 19 -5.41 4.65 -12.93
CA THR A 19 -6.23 5.65 -12.23
C THR A 19 -5.89 7.04 -12.72
N ASP A 20 -6.90 7.91 -12.82
CA ASP A 20 -6.66 9.33 -13.09
C ASP A 20 -5.91 9.97 -11.91
N PHE A 21 -4.62 10.23 -12.14
CA PHE A 21 -3.71 10.82 -11.17
C PHE A 21 -4.17 12.20 -10.66
N SER A 22 -4.98 12.93 -11.42
CA SER A 22 -5.50 14.25 -11.03
C SER A 22 -6.61 14.17 -9.97
N LEU A 23 -7.27 13.03 -9.87
CA LEU A 23 -8.37 12.78 -8.92
C LEU A 23 -7.88 12.13 -7.61
N LEU A 24 -6.62 11.72 -7.57
CA LEU A 24 -5.99 11.03 -6.44
C LEU A 24 -5.84 11.99 -5.25
N ASP A 25 -6.44 11.63 -4.12
CA ASP A 25 -6.31 12.36 -2.87
C ASP A 25 -5.58 11.52 -1.81
N ARG A 26 -4.56 12.12 -1.21
CA ARG A 26 -3.66 11.45 -0.26
C ARG A 26 -4.37 10.85 0.96
N GLN A 27 -5.45 11.48 1.42
CA GLN A 27 -6.19 11.02 2.61
C GLN A 27 -7.31 10.05 2.20
N LYS A 28 -8.12 10.43 1.21
CA LYS A 28 -9.26 9.61 0.77
C LYS A 28 -8.82 8.30 0.12
N ASN A 29 -7.70 8.30 -0.59
CA ASN A 29 -7.16 7.13 -1.28
C ASN A 29 -5.97 6.50 -0.54
N GLN A 30 -5.77 6.82 0.74
CA GLN A 30 -4.62 6.41 1.54
C GLN A 30 -4.29 4.91 1.42
N LYS A 31 -5.28 4.04 1.64
CA LYS A 31 -5.08 2.58 1.56
C LYS A 31 -4.53 2.18 0.18
N TYR A 32 -5.19 2.62 -0.88
CA TYR A 32 -4.81 2.32 -2.25
C TYR A 32 -3.40 2.85 -2.60
N ILE A 33 -3.06 4.06 -2.16
CA ILE A 33 -1.74 4.66 -2.38
C ILE A 33 -0.66 3.83 -1.69
N ILE A 34 -0.88 3.48 -0.42
CA ILE A 34 0.05 2.65 0.37
C ILE A 34 0.23 1.29 -0.31
N GLU A 35 -0.87 0.61 -0.65
CA GLU A 35 -0.82 -0.68 -1.34
C GLU A 35 0.00 -0.59 -2.64
N ARG A 36 -0.27 0.44 -3.44
CA ARG A 36 0.36 0.60 -4.74
C ARG A 36 1.87 0.83 -4.63
N ILE A 37 2.30 1.68 -3.71
CA ILE A 37 3.72 2.00 -3.52
C ILE A 37 4.45 0.84 -2.86
N LEU A 38 3.83 0.10 -1.93
CA LEU A 38 4.46 -1.08 -1.33
C LEU A 38 4.67 -2.22 -2.34
N ASP A 39 3.82 -2.35 -3.36
CA ASP A 39 3.98 -3.37 -4.40
C ASP A 39 4.95 -2.99 -5.52
N TRP A 40 4.98 -1.71 -5.91
CA TRP A 40 5.64 -1.25 -7.14
C TRP A 40 6.63 -0.10 -6.94
N GLY A 41 6.72 0.47 -5.74
CA GLY A 41 7.56 1.60 -5.42
C GLY A 41 9.04 1.26 -5.49
N ASP A 42 9.81 2.13 -6.14
CA ASP A 42 11.26 2.19 -5.98
C ASP A 42 11.65 2.94 -4.70
N GLU A 43 12.96 3.08 -4.47
CA GLU A 43 13.51 3.77 -3.30
C GLU A 43 12.87 5.15 -3.06
N GLN A 44 12.76 5.98 -4.09
CA GLN A 44 12.15 7.31 -3.99
C GLN A 44 10.66 7.24 -3.62
N GLY A 45 9.94 6.25 -4.18
CA GLY A 45 8.53 6.02 -3.84
C GLY A 45 8.36 5.57 -2.38
N ILE A 46 9.19 4.64 -1.93
CA ILE A 46 9.18 4.13 -0.56
C ILE A 46 9.54 5.23 0.44
N GLU A 47 10.60 6.01 0.18
CA GLU A 47 10.98 7.12 1.05
C GLU A 47 9.81 8.11 1.22
N TRP A 48 9.18 8.49 0.11
CA TRP A 48 8.02 9.38 0.14
C TRP A 48 6.85 8.79 0.95
N LEU A 49 6.61 7.48 0.83
CA LEU A 49 5.55 6.79 1.56
C LEU A 49 5.74 6.92 3.08
N PHE A 50 6.95 6.63 3.57
CA PHE A 50 7.27 6.67 4.99
C PHE A 50 7.36 8.10 5.56
N GLN A 51 7.63 9.10 4.71
CA GLN A 51 7.54 10.51 5.09
C GLN A 51 6.09 11.02 5.13
N THR A 52 5.18 10.40 4.37
CA THR A 52 3.79 10.88 4.21
C THR A 52 2.81 10.22 5.18
N TYR A 53 2.96 8.92 5.43
CA TYR A 53 2.09 8.15 6.32
C TYR A 53 2.87 7.63 7.51
N SER A 54 2.20 7.61 8.66
CA SER A 54 2.79 7.03 9.87
C SER A 54 3.03 5.53 9.69
N SER A 55 4.04 5.02 10.40
CA SER A 55 4.33 3.58 10.43
C SER A 55 3.09 2.75 10.83
N GLN A 56 2.26 3.27 11.74
CA GLN A 56 1.03 2.60 12.18
C GLN A 56 0.00 2.47 11.05
N GLU A 57 -0.17 3.50 10.23
CA GLU A 57 -1.07 3.46 9.07
C GLU A 57 -0.58 2.47 8.00
N ILE A 58 0.72 2.48 7.72
CA ILE A 58 1.33 1.54 6.75
C ILE A 58 1.17 0.10 7.27
N LYS A 59 1.49 -0.14 8.55
CA LYS A 59 1.29 -1.43 9.21
C LYS A 59 -0.16 -1.90 9.12
N ALA A 60 -1.12 -1.01 9.40
CA ALA A 60 -2.54 -1.33 9.30
C ALA A 60 -2.95 -1.76 7.88
N VAL A 61 -2.41 -1.10 6.84
CA VAL A 61 -2.64 -1.51 5.45
C VAL A 61 -2.02 -2.88 5.17
N VAL A 62 -0.77 -3.12 5.56
CA VAL A 62 -0.12 -4.43 5.36
C VAL A 62 -0.90 -5.57 6.04
N LEU A 63 -1.46 -5.32 7.23
CA LEU A 63 -2.23 -6.30 8.00
C LEU A 63 -3.63 -6.57 7.43
N THR A 64 -4.23 -5.59 6.75
CA THR A 64 -5.65 -5.66 6.32
C THR A 64 -5.84 -5.74 4.81
N SER A 65 -4.80 -5.51 4.02
CA SER A 65 -4.87 -5.51 2.56
C SER A 65 -5.13 -6.91 2.02
N ARG A 66 -6.03 -6.99 1.02
CA ARG A 66 -6.27 -8.18 0.20
C ARG A 66 -5.63 -8.05 -1.19
N GLU A 67 -5.31 -6.83 -1.59
CA GLU A 67 -4.81 -6.49 -2.92
C GLU A 67 -3.28 -6.61 -3.00
N LEU A 68 -2.56 -6.32 -1.91
CA LEU A 68 -1.09 -6.42 -1.86
C LEU A 68 -0.59 -7.78 -2.34
N PHE A 69 0.53 -7.80 -3.05
CA PHE A 69 1.14 -9.06 -3.44
C PHE A 69 1.63 -9.84 -2.22
N LYS A 70 1.52 -11.17 -2.29
CA LYS A 70 1.98 -12.06 -1.21
C LYS A 70 3.45 -11.83 -0.88
N LYS A 71 4.30 -11.55 -1.88
CA LYS A 71 5.71 -11.23 -1.67
C LYS A 71 5.89 -9.93 -0.88
N SER A 72 5.11 -8.90 -1.21
CA SER A 72 5.17 -7.59 -0.56
C SER A 72 4.69 -7.67 0.88
N ILE A 73 3.59 -8.38 1.15
CA ILE A 73 3.11 -8.62 2.53
C ILE A 73 4.20 -9.32 3.37
N ASN A 74 4.86 -10.34 2.82
CA ASN A 74 5.94 -11.02 3.54
C ASN A 74 7.14 -10.10 3.78
N PHE A 75 7.59 -9.40 2.75
CA PHE A 75 8.74 -8.50 2.83
C PHE A 75 8.49 -7.37 3.82
N TRP A 76 7.42 -6.59 3.63
CA TRP A 76 7.05 -5.49 4.51
C TRP A 76 6.66 -5.96 5.91
N GLY A 77 6.13 -7.17 6.03
CA GLY A 77 5.88 -7.80 7.32
C GLY A 77 7.12 -7.97 8.19
N ILE A 78 8.25 -8.30 7.56
CA ILE A 78 9.56 -8.41 8.22
C ILE A 78 10.10 -7.01 8.52
N ILE A 79 10.14 -6.12 7.52
CA ILE A 79 10.69 -4.75 7.66
C ILE A 79 9.95 -3.92 8.71
N LEU A 80 8.63 -4.11 8.82
CA LEU A 80 7.78 -3.40 9.78
C LEU A 80 7.66 -4.11 11.13
N GLU A 81 8.38 -5.21 11.34
CA GLU A 81 8.42 -5.99 12.58
C GLU A 81 7.03 -6.38 13.10
N LEU A 82 6.16 -6.87 12.22
CA LEU A 82 4.77 -7.16 12.57
C LEU A 82 4.62 -8.44 13.43
N GLY A 83 5.67 -9.26 13.56
CA GLY A 83 5.69 -10.52 14.31
C GLY A 83 5.34 -11.76 13.47
N GLU A 84 5.36 -12.98 14.03
CA GLU A 84 5.02 -14.18 13.24
C GLU A 84 3.54 -14.57 13.30
N LYS A 85 2.85 -14.20 14.39
CA LYS A 85 1.48 -14.64 14.66
C LYS A 85 0.49 -14.17 13.58
N TRP A 86 0.55 -12.89 13.21
CA TRP A 86 -0.33 -12.32 12.17
C TRP A 86 -0.03 -12.90 10.78
N ARG A 87 1.21 -13.33 10.50
CA ARG A 87 1.62 -13.83 9.18
C ARG A 87 0.79 -15.04 8.77
N LYS A 88 0.49 -15.94 9.72
CA LYS A 88 -0.39 -17.09 9.48
C LYS A 88 -1.83 -16.66 9.22
N GLU A 89 -2.34 -15.69 9.97
CA GLU A 89 -3.72 -15.19 9.86
C GLU A 89 -3.98 -14.42 8.55
N ALA A 90 -3.06 -13.53 8.15
CA ALA A 90 -3.17 -12.74 6.92
C ALA A 90 -3.08 -13.63 5.67
N LEU A 91 -2.20 -14.63 5.67
CA LEU A 91 -2.08 -15.59 4.56
C LEU A 91 -3.29 -16.53 4.48
N ALA A 92 -3.84 -16.96 5.62
CA ALA A 92 -5.00 -17.85 5.67
C ALA A 92 -6.26 -17.19 5.09
N LYS A 93 -6.51 -15.89 5.39
CA LYS A 93 -7.67 -15.15 4.87
C LYS A 93 -7.72 -15.00 3.34
N ARG A 94 -6.60 -15.24 2.65
CA ARG A 94 -6.49 -15.14 1.18
C ARG A 94 -6.76 -16.46 0.46
N GLN A 95 -6.63 -17.59 1.16
CA GLN A 95 -6.94 -18.92 0.62
C GLN A 95 -8.46 -19.21 0.66
N ASN A 96 -9.27 -18.35 0.03
CA ASN A 96 -10.59 -18.81 -0.41
C ASN A 96 -10.42 -19.48 -1.77
N LYS A 97 -10.29 -20.82 -1.74
CA LYS A 97 -10.32 -21.69 -2.91
C LYS A 97 -11.67 -21.53 -3.60
N ILE A 98 -11.73 -20.77 -4.70
CA ILE A 98 -12.95 -20.67 -5.51
C ILE A 98 -13.08 -21.90 -6.43
N TRP A 99 -11.97 -22.54 -6.80
CA TRP A 99 -12.00 -23.80 -7.55
C TRP A 99 -11.10 -24.83 -6.88
N ASN A 100 -11.70 -25.94 -6.45
CA ASN A 100 -11.00 -27.18 -6.16
C ASN A 100 -11.06 -28.03 -7.43
N TYR A 101 -9.95 -28.14 -8.13
CA TYR A 101 -9.68 -29.23 -9.07
C TYR A 101 -8.49 -30.02 -8.53
#